data_AF-A0A087APM6-F1
#
_entry.id   AF-A0A087APM6-F1
#
_cell.length_a   1.000
_cell.length_b   1.000
_cell.length_c   1.000
_cell.angle_alpha   90.00
_cell.angle_beta   90.00
_cell.angle_gamma   90.00
#
_symmetry.space_group_name_H-M   'P 1'
#
loop_
_entity.id
_entity.type
_entity.pdbx_description
1 polymer ?
#
loop_
_entity_poly.entity_id
_entity_poly.type
_entity_poly.pdbx_seq_one_letter_code
_entity_poly.pdbx_strand_id
1 'polypeptide(L)'
;MNKHLHKLHKLAAILGICMMGMGTAACGALPPAALPSPTRLQTDAPPEPLATIHPDITPEVDDDPYLYPTGASGNWVPVDYDPSTTHLEAYVSFGLSNVTVNWVSPDGEALYWKGTYDRPREDGDWSWTSQADVAQTRQGPMACQDATKDFFYDAEAHTLTFEAEIDGIPQTVTMVRP
;
A
#
# COMPACT_ATOMS: atom_id res chain seq x y z
N MET A 1 -14.60 9.91 -43.39
CA MET A 1 -13.12 9.98 -43.44
C MET A 1 -12.65 9.75 -42.02
N ASN A 2 -12.40 8.49 -41.71
CA ASN A 2 -12.44 7.93 -40.37
C ASN A 2 -11.04 8.01 -39.76
N LYS A 3 -10.84 8.81 -38.70
CA LYS A 3 -9.53 8.99 -38.04
C LYS A 3 -9.58 8.72 -36.53
N HIS A 4 -10.41 7.78 -36.07
CA HIS A 4 -10.54 7.49 -34.63
C HIS A 4 -10.31 6.02 -34.23
N LEU A 5 -9.64 5.19 -35.04
CA LEU A 5 -9.55 3.74 -34.77
C LEU A 5 -8.15 3.20 -34.45
N HIS A 6 -7.17 4.00 -34.04
CA HIS A 6 -5.78 3.54 -33.91
C HIS A 6 -5.08 3.91 -32.59
N LYS A 7 -5.79 3.86 -31.44
CA LYS A 7 -5.13 3.96 -30.12
C LYS A 7 -5.67 2.95 -29.10
N LEU A 8 -5.91 1.70 -29.51
CA LEU A 8 -6.19 0.60 -28.56
C LEU A 8 -5.37 -0.64 -28.91
N HIS A 9 -4.06 -0.57 -28.71
CA HIS A 9 -3.18 -1.75 -28.83
C HIS A 9 -1.93 -1.60 -27.96
N LYS A 10 -2.07 -1.62 -26.62
CA LYS A 10 -1.01 -2.06 -25.69
C LYS A 10 -1.62 -2.59 -24.38
N LEU A 11 -2.37 -3.69 -24.47
CA LEU A 11 -2.60 -4.59 -23.33
C LEU A 11 -1.65 -5.78 -23.55
N ALA A 12 -0.55 -5.81 -22.82
CA ALA A 12 0.37 -6.94 -22.80
C ALA A 12 0.46 -7.48 -21.38
N ALA A 13 -0.11 -8.67 -21.24
CA ALA A 13 -0.10 -9.60 -20.12
C ALA A 13 1.20 -9.64 -19.28
N ILE A 14 1.04 -9.73 -17.95
CA ILE A 14 1.99 -10.43 -17.08
C ILE A 14 1.21 -11.30 -16.08
N LEU A 15 1.19 -12.60 -16.38
CA LEU A 15 0.83 -13.69 -15.47
C LEU A 15 2.12 -14.11 -14.73
N GLY A 16 2.15 -14.06 -13.39
CA GLY A 16 3.39 -14.26 -12.63
C GLY A 16 3.23 -14.82 -11.21
N ILE A 17 2.96 -16.13 -11.12
CA ILE A 17 3.51 -17.11 -10.15
C ILE A 17 3.18 -16.93 -8.65
N CYS A 18 2.28 -17.80 -8.18
CA CYS A 18 2.13 -18.22 -6.79
C CYS A 18 3.14 -19.36 -6.48
N MET A 19 4.07 -19.18 -5.52
CA MET A 19 4.77 -20.31 -4.86
C MET A 19 5.20 -19.99 -3.41
N MET A 20 4.43 -20.55 -2.46
CA MET A 20 4.83 -21.46 -1.37
C MET A 20 6.00 -21.11 -0.42
N GLY A 21 5.70 -21.13 0.89
CA GLY A 21 6.69 -21.19 1.97
C GLY A 21 6.10 -21.30 3.38
N MET A 22 5.57 -22.48 3.75
CA MET A 22 5.24 -22.82 5.15
C MET A 22 6.47 -23.43 5.83
N GLY A 23 6.89 -22.86 6.96
CA GLY A 23 7.90 -23.44 7.84
C GLY A 23 7.39 -23.49 9.28
N THR A 24 6.97 -24.67 9.74
CA THR A 24 6.68 -24.96 11.15
C THR A 24 7.92 -25.58 11.78
N ALA A 25 8.42 -25.00 12.87
CA ALA A 25 9.44 -25.61 13.70
C ALA A 25 8.79 -26.20 14.96
N ALA A 26 9.06 -27.49 15.15
CA ALA A 26 8.47 -28.37 16.14
C ALA A 26 8.93 -28.06 17.58
N CYS A 27 7.99 -28.29 18.49
CA CYS A 27 8.16 -28.30 19.94
C CYS A 27 8.74 -29.68 20.37
N GLY A 28 9.78 -29.69 21.20
CA GLY A 28 10.38 -30.90 21.78
C GLY A 28 10.64 -30.72 23.28
N ALA A 29 10.22 -31.68 24.08
CA ALA A 29 9.97 -31.61 25.52
C ALA A 29 11.09 -32.16 26.44
N LEU A 30 11.27 -31.51 27.61
CA LEU A 30 11.49 -31.94 29.04
C LEU A 30 12.23 -33.26 29.40
N PRO A 31 13.01 -33.35 30.53
CA PRO A 31 12.47 -33.47 31.91
C PRO A 31 13.36 -32.88 33.08
N PRO A 32 12.94 -32.98 34.37
CA PRO A 32 13.29 -32.05 35.47
C PRO A 32 14.27 -32.62 36.52
N ALA A 33 14.95 -31.75 37.29
CA ALA A 33 15.17 -31.93 38.75
C ALA A 33 15.98 -30.78 39.40
N ALA A 34 15.48 -30.36 40.56
CA ALA A 34 16.18 -29.90 41.76
C ALA A 34 16.87 -28.51 41.78
N LEU A 35 16.29 -27.65 42.63
CA LEU A 35 16.80 -26.36 43.12
C LEU A 35 18.20 -26.49 43.76
N PRO A 36 18.99 -25.40 43.72
CA PRO A 36 19.19 -24.68 44.97
C PRO A 36 19.11 -23.15 44.82
N SER A 37 18.61 -22.49 45.85
CA SER A 37 18.87 -21.09 46.19
C SER A 37 19.33 -21.04 47.64
N PRO A 38 19.93 -19.95 48.16
CA PRO A 38 20.30 -18.70 47.49
C PRO A 38 21.77 -18.28 47.74
N THR A 39 22.23 -17.23 47.04
CA THR A 39 22.98 -16.08 47.60
C THR A 39 24.14 -15.60 46.71
N ARG A 40 23.93 -14.38 46.21
CA ARG A 40 24.88 -13.28 46.00
C ARG A 40 25.90 -13.38 44.85
N LEU A 41 25.51 -12.74 43.75
CA LEU A 41 26.29 -11.86 42.87
C LEU A 41 27.81 -11.79 43.13
N GLN A 42 28.62 -12.32 42.21
CA GLN A 42 29.72 -11.55 41.63
C GLN A 42 30.12 -12.13 40.26
N THR A 43 29.79 -11.38 39.21
CA THR A 43 30.32 -11.52 37.85
C THR A 43 31.69 -10.84 37.82
N ASP A 44 32.73 -11.58 37.44
CA ASP A 44 34.05 -11.01 37.11
C ASP A 44 34.43 -11.44 35.68
N ALA A 45 33.77 -10.80 34.71
CA ALA A 45 34.20 -10.78 33.33
C ALA A 45 34.56 -9.32 32.97
N PRO A 46 35.71 -9.06 32.32
CA PRO A 46 36.14 -7.72 31.96
C PRO A 46 35.09 -7.05 31.05
N PRO A 47 34.78 -5.75 31.25
CA PRO A 47 33.87 -5.05 30.35
C PRO A 47 34.52 -4.92 28.97
N GLU A 48 33.82 -5.41 27.95
CA GLU A 48 34.04 -4.97 26.57
C GLU A 48 33.97 -3.44 26.52
N PRO A 49 34.79 -2.76 25.71
CA PRO A 49 34.76 -1.31 25.62
C PRO A 49 33.35 -0.89 25.21
N LEU A 50 32.67 -0.20 26.14
CA LEU A 50 31.36 0.41 25.95
C LEU A 50 31.34 1.13 24.60
N ALA A 51 30.40 0.72 23.76
CA ALA A 51 29.90 1.55 22.69
C ALA A 51 29.73 2.98 23.22
N THR A 52 30.50 3.91 22.65
CA THR A 52 30.36 5.33 22.89
C THR A 52 28.91 5.71 22.73
N ILE A 53 28.28 6.08 23.84
CA ILE A 53 26.99 6.75 23.85
C ILE A 53 27.18 8.05 23.07
N HIS A 54 26.61 8.13 21.87
CA HIS A 54 26.34 9.42 21.23
C HIS A 54 25.08 9.99 21.88
N PRO A 55 25.14 11.11 22.63
CA PRO A 55 23.95 11.82 23.05
C PRO A 55 23.54 12.75 21.90
N ASP A 56 22.89 12.20 20.89
CA ASP A 56 22.15 12.99 19.92
C ASP A 56 20.91 12.19 19.48
N ILE A 57 19.84 12.33 20.27
CA ILE A 57 18.49 12.02 19.80
C ILE A 57 17.88 13.37 19.42
N THR A 58 18.45 14.01 18.41
CA THR A 58 17.67 14.91 17.58
C THR A 58 16.79 14.00 16.72
N PRO A 59 15.46 14.18 16.65
CA PRO A 59 14.68 13.46 15.65
C PRO A 59 15.29 13.86 14.30
N GLU A 60 15.84 12.88 13.59
CA GLU A 60 16.26 13.05 12.21
C GLU A 60 15.02 13.53 11.46
N VAL A 61 14.96 14.83 11.19
CA VAL A 61 13.99 15.38 10.25
C VAL A 61 14.35 14.72 8.94
N ASP A 62 13.42 13.93 8.41
CA ASP A 62 13.52 13.34 7.08
C ASP A 62 13.54 14.48 6.06
N ASP A 63 14.74 15.05 5.88
CA ASP A 63 15.07 16.14 4.96
C ASP A 63 15.28 15.60 3.55
N ASP A 64 14.81 14.38 3.22
CA ASP A 64 14.87 13.89 1.85
C ASP A 64 13.88 14.72 1.00
N PRO A 65 14.38 15.57 0.07
CA PRO A 65 13.54 16.34 -0.81
C PRO A 65 13.10 15.41 -1.94
N TYR A 66 12.41 14.32 -1.61
CA TYR A 66 11.79 13.45 -2.59
C TYR A 66 10.88 14.33 -3.45
N LEU A 67 11.26 14.47 -4.71
CA LEU A 67 10.40 14.98 -5.76
C LEU A 67 9.26 13.95 -5.89
N TYR A 68 8.25 14.08 -5.05
CA TYR A 68 7.03 13.30 -5.22
C TYR A 68 6.46 13.65 -6.60
N PRO A 69 5.84 12.71 -7.32
CA PRO A 69 4.98 13.07 -8.43
C PRO A 69 3.84 13.91 -7.86
N THR A 70 4.06 15.23 -7.79
CA THR A 70 3.13 16.18 -7.15
C THR A 70 1.77 16.13 -7.85
N GLY A 71 1.77 15.80 -9.15
CA GLY A 71 0.58 15.57 -9.96
C GLY A 71 -0.25 14.36 -9.54
N ALA A 72 0.34 13.38 -8.86
CA ALA A 72 -0.35 12.16 -8.44
C ALA A 72 -1.12 12.34 -7.11
N SER A 73 -0.77 13.33 -6.27
CA SER A 73 -1.50 13.61 -5.01
C SER A 73 -2.82 14.33 -5.27
N GLY A 74 -3.91 13.88 -4.65
CA GLY A 74 -5.21 14.53 -4.72
C GLY A 74 -6.36 13.57 -4.98
N ASN A 75 -7.50 14.14 -5.38
CA ASN A 75 -8.71 13.40 -5.74
C ASN A 75 -8.68 12.98 -7.21
N TRP A 76 -9.28 11.83 -7.48
CA TRP A 76 -9.34 11.13 -8.75
C TRP A 76 -10.76 10.63 -8.97
N VAL A 77 -11.30 10.86 -10.16
CA VAL A 77 -12.62 10.41 -10.60
C VAL A 77 -12.51 9.56 -11.86
N PRO A 78 -13.45 8.66 -12.16
CA PRO A 78 -13.39 7.84 -13.37
C PRO A 78 -13.45 8.70 -14.64
N VAL A 79 -12.88 8.21 -15.73
CA VAL A 79 -12.92 8.91 -17.03
C VAL A 79 -14.34 9.20 -17.53
N ASP A 80 -15.31 8.41 -17.11
CA ASP A 80 -16.75 8.48 -17.40
C ASP A 80 -17.56 9.01 -16.20
N TYR A 81 -16.95 9.84 -15.35
CA TYR A 81 -17.56 10.41 -14.16
C TYR A 81 -18.95 11.03 -14.40
N ASP A 82 -19.93 10.56 -13.62
CA ASP A 82 -21.26 11.15 -13.49
C ASP A 82 -21.65 11.20 -12.00
N PRO A 83 -21.75 12.40 -11.39
CA PRO A 83 -22.07 12.55 -9.96
C PRO A 83 -23.46 12.06 -9.57
N SER A 84 -24.35 11.81 -10.55
CA SER A 84 -25.68 11.26 -10.31
C SER A 84 -25.70 9.73 -10.20
N THR A 85 -24.58 9.07 -10.53
CA THR A 85 -24.43 7.61 -10.53
C THR A 85 -23.51 7.15 -9.42
N THR A 86 -23.57 5.85 -9.10
CA THR A 86 -22.58 5.24 -8.20
C THR A 86 -21.27 5.03 -8.95
N HIS A 87 -20.17 5.53 -8.42
CA HIS A 87 -18.85 5.45 -9.05
C HIS A 87 -17.75 5.31 -7.99
N LEU A 88 -16.53 5.01 -8.43
CA LEU A 88 -15.36 4.98 -7.56
C LEU A 88 -14.67 6.33 -7.59
N GLU A 89 -14.36 6.90 -6.43
CA GLU A 89 -13.44 8.03 -6.29
C GLU A 89 -12.21 7.59 -5.50
N ALA A 90 -11.03 8.04 -5.93
CA ALA A 90 -9.79 7.78 -5.21
C ALA A 90 -9.16 9.06 -4.68
N TYR A 91 -8.56 8.96 -3.49
CA TYR A 91 -7.69 9.96 -2.92
C TYR A 91 -6.31 9.35 -2.72
N VAL A 92 -5.29 9.97 -3.31
CA VAL A 92 -3.89 9.55 -3.18
C VAL A 92 -3.12 10.62 -2.43
N SER A 93 -2.44 10.23 -1.35
CA SER A 93 -1.62 11.12 -0.53
C SER A 93 -0.18 10.61 -0.50
N PHE A 94 0.68 11.22 -1.33
CA PHE A 94 2.11 10.88 -1.31
C PHE A 94 2.78 11.33 -0.02
N GLY A 95 2.41 12.51 0.49
CA GLY A 95 2.93 13.03 1.77
C GLY A 95 2.60 12.15 2.97
N LEU A 96 1.62 11.25 2.86
CA LEU A 96 1.23 10.30 3.91
C LEU A 96 1.33 8.83 3.47
N SER A 97 1.91 8.54 2.29
CA SER A 97 2.04 7.19 1.76
C SER A 97 0.74 6.37 1.75
N ASN A 98 -0.40 7.00 1.46
CA ASN A 98 -1.69 6.31 1.51
C ASN A 98 -2.55 6.56 0.28
N VAL A 99 -3.40 5.56 0.01
CA VAL A 99 -4.44 5.62 -1.01
C VAL A 99 -5.74 5.18 -0.36
N THR A 100 -6.80 5.93 -0.63
CA THR A 100 -8.17 5.59 -0.25
C THR A 100 -9.01 5.60 -1.51
N VAL A 101 -9.88 4.61 -1.68
CA VAL A 101 -10.84 4.53 -2.77
C VAL A 101 -12.20 4.26 -2.14
N ASN A 102 -13.20 5.04 -2.51
CA ASN A 102 -14.57 4.90 -2.02
C ASN A 102 -15.52 4.70 -3.18
N TRP A 103 -16.55 3.91 -2.95
CA TRP A 103 -17.81 4.00 -3.68
C TRP A 103 -18.51 5.28 -3.24
N VAL A 104 -18.82 6.15 -4.20
CA VAL A 104 -19.56 7.39 -3.98
C VAL A 104 -20.87 7.27 -4.74
N SER A 105 -21.98 7.57 -4.06
CA SER A 105 -23.31 7.65 -4.64
C SER A 105 -24.08 8.83 -4.05
N PRO A 106 -25.23 9.22 -4.62
CA PRO A 106 -26.09 10.24 -4.03
C PRO A 106 -26.56 9.90 -2.60
N ASP A 107 -26.58 8.62 -2.23
CA ASP A 107 -27.06 8.13 -0.94
C ASP A 107 -25.94 8.03 0.12
N GLY A 108 -24.68 8.20 -0.26
CA GLY A 108 -23.54 8.21 0.65
C GLY A 108 -22.27 7.59 0.07
N GLU A 109 -21.31 7.34 0.95
CA GLU A 109 -20.01 6.79 0.60
C GLU A 109 -19.78 5.45 1.31
N ALA A 110 -19.12 4.51 0.62
CA ALA A 110 -18.69 3.24 1.19
C ALA A 110 -17.22 2.97 0.83
N LEU A 111 -16.43 2.55 1.81
CA LEU A 111 -15.00 2.28 1.59
C LEU A 111 -14.82 1.07 0.65
N TYR A 112 -14.10 1.27 -0.45
CA TYR A 112 -13.69 0.20 -1.35
C TYR A 112 -12.27 -0.30 -1.01
N TRP A 113 -11.33 0.62 -0.86
CA TRP A 113 -9.93 0.30 -0.57
C TRP A 113 -9.32 1.36 0.34
N LYS A 114 -8.56 0.93 1.34
CA LYS A 114 -7.61 1.80 2.03
C LYS A 114 -6.31 1.05 2.17
N GLY A 115 -5.21 1.69 1.80
CA GLY A 115 -3.92 1.06 1.90
C GLY A 115 -2.77 2.04 1.94
N THR A 116 -1.60 1.51 2.23
CA THR A 116 -0.34 2.25 2.27
C THR A 116 0.60 1.77 1.17
N TYR A 117 1.62 2.55 0.86
CA TYR A 117 2.62 2.23 -0.15
C TYR A 117 3.96 2.90 0.13
N ASP A 118 5.02 2.36 -0.44
CA ASP A 118 6.35 2.98 -0.41
C ASP A 118 6.40 4.14 -1.40
N ARG A 119 6.95 5.28 -1.00
CA ARG A 119 6.96 6.48 -1.87
C ARG A 119 7.96 6.29 -3.02
N PRO A 120 7.67 6.83 -4.21
CA PRO A 120 8.68 6.96 -5.26
C PRO A 120 9.74 7.97 -4.83
N ARG A 121 10.95 7.78 -5.33
CA ARG A 121 12.09 8.70 -5.15
C ARG A 121 12.33 9.63 -6.34
N GLU A 122 11.61 9.39 -7.42
CA GLU A 122 11.74 10.06 -8.71
C GLU A 122 10.37 10.56 -9.18
N ASP A 123 10.37 11.63 -9.96
CA ASP A 123 9.17 12.15 -10.63
C ASP A 123 8.93 11.40 -11.95
N GLY A 124 7.68 11.33 -12.40
CA GLY A 124 7.27 10.65 -13.62
C GLY A 124 6.29 9.49 -13.40
N ASP A 125 6.23 8.60 -14.40
CA ASP A 125 5.37 7.41 -14.37
C ASP A 125 5.74 6.53 -13.20
N TRP A 126 4.73 6.01 -12.51
CA TRP A 126 4.97 5.27 -11.29
C TRP A 126 3.97 4.14 -11.08
N SER A 127 4.48 2.97 -10.72
CA SER A 127 3.70 1.78 -10.39
C SER A 127 3.98 1.40 -8.95
N TRP A 128 2.94 1.08 -8.19
CA TRP A 128 3.10 0.66 -6.81
C TRP A 128 2.07 -0.38 -6.39
N THR A 129 2.51 -1.23 -5.48
CA THR A 129 1.64 -2.18 -4.79
C THR A 129 1.25 -1.59 -3.45
N SER A 130 -0.03 -1.25 -3.31
CA SER A 130 -0.59 -0.82 -2.04
C SER A 130 -0.88 -2.02 -1.15
N GLN A 131 -0.49 -1.94 0.12
CA GLN A 131 -0.84 -2.91 1.17
C GLN A 131 -2.16 -2.49 1.83
N ALA A 132 -3.11 -3.42 1.94
CA ALA A 132 -4.40 -3.14 2.55
C ALA A 132 -4.25 -2.77 4.05
N ASP A 133 -4.91 -1.71 4.47
CA ASP A 133 -5.31 -1.54 5.87
C ASP A 133 -6.47 -2.51 6.12
N VAL A 134 -6.13 -3.75 6.47
CA VAL A 134 -7.08 -4.85 6.67
C VAL A 134 -8.11 -4.51 7.75
N ALA A 135 -7.70 -3.77 8.79
CA ALA A 135 -8.56 -3.42 9.91
C ALA A 135 -9.71 -2.50 9.47
N GLN A 136 -9.44 -1.60 8.52
CA GLN A 136 -10.43 -0.63 8.02
C GLN A 136 -11.14 -1.11 6.75
N THR A 137 -10.40 -1.65 5.78
CA THR A 137 -10.93 -2.02 4.46
C THR A 137 -11.91 -3.18 4.59
N ARG A 138 -11.58 -4.26 5.31
CA ARG A 138 -12.43 -5.47 5.33
C ARG A 138 -13.75 -5.35 6.11
N GLN A 139 -14.03 -4.18 6.69
CA GLN A 139 -15.29 -3.93 7.40
C GLN A 139 -16.44 -3.57 6.42
N GLY A 140 -16.12 -3.12 5.21
CA GLY A 140 -17.11 -2.68 4.22
C GLY A 140 -17.69 -3.85 3.41
N PRO A 141 -19.02 -3.90 3.20
CA PRO A 141 -19.65 -4.96 2.39
C PRO A 141 -19.25 -4.91 0.90
N MET A 142 -18.82 -3.75 0.42
CA MET A 142 -18.35 -3.54 -0.96
C MET A 142 -16.83 -3.32 -1.02
N ALA A 143 -16.12 -3.58 0.07
CA ALA A 143 -14.70 -3.40 0.13
C ALA A 143 -13.96 -4.56 -0.54
N CYS A 144 -12.88 -4.22 -1.24
CA CYS A 144 -11.97 -5.19 -1.80
C CYS A 144 -11.34 -6.05 -0.69
N GLN A 145 -11.34 -7.37 -0.89
CA GLN A 145 -10.86 -8.34 0.11
C GLN A 145 -9.37 -8.68 -0.05
N ASP A 146 -8.76 -8.24 -1.14
CA ASP A 146 -7.36 -8.50 -1.46
C ASP A 146 -6.41 -7.95 -0.39
N ALA A 147 -5.28 -8.62 -0.21
CA ALA A 147 -4.24 -8.13 0.70
C ALA A 147 -3.48 -6.94 0.09
N THR A 148 -3.43 -6.89 -1.24
CA THR A 148 -2.67 -5.90 -1.99
C THR A 148 -3.43 -5.43 -3.22
N LYS A 149 -3.16 -4.21 -3.67
CA LYS A 149 -3.71 -3.69 -4.92
C LYS A 149 -2.64 -2.90 -5.66
N ASP A 150 -2.47 -3.20 -6.94
CA ASP A 150 -1.54 -2.49 -7.79
C ASP A 150 -2.20 -1.26 -8.41
N PHE A 151 -1.47 -0.15 -8.39
CA PHE A 151 -1.85 1.11 -8.97
C PHE A 151 -0.77 1.57 -9.95
N PHE A 152 -1.21 2.23 -11.01
CA PHE A 152 -0.36 2.79 -12.04
C PHE A 152 -0.70 4.26 -12.26
N TYR A 153 0.28 5.13 -12.14
CA TYR A 153 0.20 6.54 -12.46
C TYR A 153 0.98 6.84 -13.73
N ASP A 154 0.33 7.47 -14.70
CA ASP A 154 0.93 8.03 -15.92
C ASP A 154 1.08 9.54 -15.73
N ALA A 155 2.33 10.02 -15.74
CA ALA A 155 2.64 11.43 -15.51
C ALA A 155 2.37 12.30 -16.75
N GLU A 156 2.41 11.75 -17.95
CA GLU A 156 2.14 12.48 -19.20
C GLU A 156 0.63 12.65 -19.42
N ALA A 157 -0.14 11.57 -19.25
CA ALA A 157 -1.58 11.54 -19.39
C ALA A 157 -2.32 12.04 -18.14
N HIS A 158 -1.63 12.12 -17.00
CA HIS A 158 -2.22 12.39 -15.69
C HIS A 158 -3.40 11.44 -15.38
N THR A 159 -3.16 10.14 -15.55
CA THR A 159 -4.17 9.10 -15.27
C THR A 159 -3.70 8.16 -14.18
N LEU A 160 -4.65 7.72 -13.35
CA LEU A 160 -4.47 6.69 -12.35
C LEU A 160 -5.26 5.44 -12.76
N THR A 161 -4.60 4.28 -12.83
CA THR A 161 -5.21 3.03 -13.27
C THR A 161 -5.03 1.93 -12.24
N PHE A 162 -6.09 1.16 -11.98
CA PHE A 162 -6.03 -0.02 -11.12
C PHE A 162 -7.16 -1.02 -11.45
N GLU A 163 -7.03 -2.26 -11.01
CA GLU A 163 -8.08 -3.27 -11.15
C GLU A 163 -9.05 -3.21 -9.96
N ALA A 164 -10.34 -3.20 -10.28
CA ALA A 164 -11.42 -3.25 -9.31
C ALA A 164 -12.52 -4.24 -9.66
N GLU A 165 -13.16 -4.81 -8.64
CA GLU A 165 -14.36 -5.61 -8.83
C GLU A 165 -15.58 -4.70 -8.71
N ILE A 166 -16.32 -4.56 -9.81
CA ILE A 166 -17.56 -3.78 -9.89
C ILE A 166 -18.68 -4.78 -10.17
N ASP A 167 -19.62 -4.91 -9.23
CA ASP A 167 -20.74 -5.87 -9.30
C ASP A 167 -20.31 -7.32 -9.56
N GLY A 168 -19.20 -7.76 -8.96
CA GLY A 168 -18.69 -9.12 -9.13
C GLY A 168 -17.86 -9.36 -10.39
N ILE A 169 -17.60 -8.30 -11.18
CA ILE A 169 -16.84 -8.38 -12.43
C ILE A 169 -15.53 -7.60 -12.26
N PRO A 170 -14.35 -8.23 -12.50
CA PRO A 170 -13.08 -7.50 -12.52
C PRO A 170 -13.02 -6.56 -13.72
N GLN A 171 -12.67 -5.30 -13.46
CA GLN A 171 -12.57 -4.23 -14.44
C GLN A 171 -11.34 -3.35 -14.18
N THR A 172 -10.70 -2.95 -15.27
CA THR A 172 -9.67 -1.90 -15.22
C THR A 172 -10.34 -0.54 -15.08
N VAL A 173 -10.13 0.11 -13.93
CA VAL A 173 -10.61 1.46 -13.67
C VAL A 173 -9.53 2.45 -14.07
N THR A 174 -9.87 3.39 -14.95
CA THR A 174 -9.01 4.53 -15.29
C THR A 174 -9.62 5.79 -14.71
N MET A 175 -8.82 6.54 -13.96
CA MET A 175 -9.22 7.77 -13.32
C MET A 175 -8.40 8.96 -13.79
N VAL A 176 -9.02 10.13 -13.78
CA VAL A 176 -8.45 11.43 -14.12
C VAL A 176 -8.67 12.39 -12.95
N ARG A 177 -7.98 13.52 -13.00
CA ARG A 177 -8.26 14.64 -12.09
C ARG A 177 -9.64 15.24 -12.43
N PRO A 178 -10.47 15.57 -11.42
CA PRO A 178 -11.76 16.23 -11.63
C PRO A 178 -11.62 17.65 -12.19
#